data_AF-T0TL69-F1
#
_entry.id   AF-T0TL69-F1
#
_cell.length_a   1.000
_cell.length_b   1.000
_cell.length_c   1.000
_cell.angle_alpha   90.00
_cell.angle_beta   90.00
_cell.angle_gamma   90.00
#
_symmetry.space_group_name_H-M   'P 1'
#
loop_
_entity.id
_entity.type
_entity.pdbx_description
1 polymer ?
#
loop_
_entity_poly.entity_id
_entity_poly.type
_entity_poly.pdbx_seq_one_letter_code
_entity_poly.pdbx_strand_id
1 'polypeptide(L)'
;MNYTLKNDQLSVIVDTFGAEMYSIQHDDIEYLWQADPKFWGRHAPVLFPIVGKLKNGQYHYNEQTYQMGGHGFARDNDFELIKKSD
;
A
#
# COMPACT_ATOMS: atom_id res chain seq x y z
N MET A 1 1.17 -11.83 -1.13
CA MET A 1 2.35 -12.61 -1.59
C MET A 1 3.52 -11.66 -1.61
N ASN A 2 4.67 -12.05 -1.05
CA ASN A 2 5.78 -11.12 -0.90
C ASN A 2 6.84 -11.31 -1.99
N TYR A 3 7.31 -10.21 -2.57
CA TYR A 3 8.41 -10.17 -3.51
C TYR A 3 9.57 -9.33 -2.98
N THR A 4 10.77 -9.90 -3.02
CA THR A 4 12.00 -9.22 -2.61
C THR A 4 12.76 -8.66 -3.80
N LEU A 5 13.22 -7.41 -3.68
CA LEU A 5 14.20 -6.75 -4.53
C LEU A 5 15.43 -6.46 -3.67
N LYS A 6 16.64 -6.73 -4.16
CA LYS A 6 17.86 -6.52 -3.38
C LYS A 6 18.99 -6.04 -4.27
N ASN A 7 19.86 -5.18 -3.72
CA ASN A 7 21.16 -4.85 -4.30
C ASN A 7 22.23 -4.80 -3.18
N ASP A 8 23.42 -4.30 -3.51
CA ASP A 8 24.54 -4.18 -2.55
C ASP A 8 24.28 -3.20 -1.40
N GLN A 9 23.27 -2.34 -1.52
CA GLN A 9 22.93 -1.33 -0.52
C GLN A 9 21.78 -1.78 0.37
N LEU A 10 20.70 -2.30 -0.19
CA LEU A 10 19.47 -2.55 0.57
C LEU A 10 18.64 -3.70 0.02
N SER A 11 17.70 -4.16 0.85
CA SER A 11 16.67 -5.13 0.50
C SER A 11 15.29 -4.51 0.73
N VAL A 12 14.39 -4.67 -0.25
CA VAL A 12 12.99 -4.22 -0.17
C VAL A 12 12.08 -5.43 -0.33
N ILE A 13 11.02 -5.48 0.48
CA ILE A 13 9.93 -6.44 0.30
C ILE A 13 8.66 -5.68 -0.06
N VAL A 14 7.95 -6.16 -1.07
CA VAL A 14 6.63 -5.65 -1.49
C VAL A 14 5.60 -6.77 -1.38
N ASP A 15 4.47 -6.53 -0.73
CA ASP A 15 3.33 -7.45 -0.72
C ASP A 15 2.41 -7.16 -1.90
N THR A 16 1.95 -8.20 -2.61
CA THR A 16 0.93 -8.08 -3.64
C THR A 16 -0.36 -7.50 -3.10
N PHE A 17 -0.69 -7.75 -1.83
CA PHE A 17 -1.87 -7.15 -1.24
C PHE A 17 -1.64 -5.64 -1.07
N GLY A 18 -2.40 -4.84 -1.84
CA GLY A 18 -2.29 -3.40 -1.88
C GLY A 18 -1.06 -2.86 -2.62
N ALA A 19 -0.24 -3.73 -3.23
CA ALA A 19 1.11 -3.40 -3.71
C ALA A 19 1.93 -2.66 -2.64
N GLU A 20 1.76 -3.05 -1.37
CA GLU A 20 2.30 -2.33 -0.21
C GLU A 20 3.79 -2.63 -0.05
N MET A 21 4.61 -1.57 0.10
CA MET A 21 5.98 -1.74 0.56
C MET A 21 5.95 -2.22 2.01
N TYR A 22 6.50 -3.41 2.24
CA TYR A 22 6.40 -4.13 3.51
C TYR A 22 7.66 -3.97 4.38
N SER A 23 8.83 -3.84 3.75
CA SER A 23 10.12 -3.71 4.45
C SER A 23 11.14 -2.96 3.59
N ILE A 24 12.01 -2.19 4.24
CA ILE A 24 13.23 -1.61 3.66
C ILE A 24 14.36 -1.83 4.67
N GLN A 25 15.32 -2.70 4.33
CA GLN A 25 16.43 -3.05 5.21
C GLN A 25 17.78 -2.63 4.63
N HIS A 26 18.62 -2.02 5.47
CA HIS A 26 20.03 -1.72 5.18
C HIS A 26 20.84 -1.85 6.50
N ASP A 27 21.96 -2.57 6.45
CA ASP A 27 22.86 -2.82 7.60
C ASP A 27 22.13 -3.22 8.91
N ASP A 28 21.26 -4.24 8.81
CA ASP A 28 20.42 -4.77 9.90
C ASP A 28 19.40 -3.77 10.50
N ILE A 29 19.24 -2.58 9.91
CA ILE A 29 18.23 -1.60 10.28
C ILE A 29 17.01 -1.76 9.38
N GLU A 30 15.85 -1.98 10.00
CA GLU A 30 14.55 -1.85 9.34
C GLU A 30 14.10 -0.38 9.38
N TYR A 31 13.93 0.22 8.20
CA TYR A 31 13.57 1.63 8.05
C TYR A 31 12.07 1.85 8.04
N LEU A 32 11.28 0.83 7.68
CA LEU A 32 9.84 0.95 7.55
C LEU A 32 9.12 0.53 8.83
N TRP A 33 8.08 1.28 9.18
CA TRP A 33 7.19 0.94 10.29
C TRP A 33 6.55 -0.45 10.10
N GLN A 34 6.65 -1.31 11.11
CA GLN A 34 6.26 -2.73 11.06
C GLN A 34 4.80 -3.01 11.44
N ALA A 35 3.91 -2.06 11.14
CA ALA A 35 2.46 -2.22 11.23
C ALA A 35 1.91 -2.72 12.58
N ASP A 36 2.51 -2.34 13.72
CA ASP A 36 1.95 -2.71 15.03
C ASP A 36 0.51 -2.16 15.14
N PRO A 37 -0.52 -3.04 15.19
CA PRO A 37 -1.92 -2.64 15.15
C PRO A 37 -2.35 -1.85 16.38
N LYS A 38 -1.55 -1.85 17.46
CA LYS A 38 -1.75 -0.99 18.63
C LYS A 38 -1.65 0.49 18.27
N PHE A 39 -0.83 0.84 17.27
CA PHE A 39 -0.59 2.22 16.85
C PHE A 39 -1.13 2.49 15.45
N TRP A 40 -0.70 1.68 14.46
CA TRP A 40 -1.12 1.79 13.08
C TRP A 40 -0.83 0.48 12.33
N GLY A 41 -1.88 -0.26 11.97
CA GLY A 41 -1.77 -1.61 11.40
C GLY A 41 -1.44 -1.70 9.90
N ARG A 42 -0.69 -0.74 9.35
CA ARG A 42 -0.23 -0.74 7.93
C ARG A 42 1.21 -0.26 7.84
N HIS A 43 1.90 -0.54 6.74
CA HIS A 43 3.30 -0.16 6.53
C HIS A 43 3.41 1.12 5.69
N ALA A 44 2.96 1.06 4.44
CA ALA A 44 3.11 2.11 3.42
C ALA A 44 2.03 1.98 2.33
N PRO A 45 0.74 2.23 2.65
CA PRO A 45 -0.37 1.90 1.76
C PRO A 45 -0.41 2.77 0.50
N VAL A 46 -0.75 2.16 -0.63
CA VAL A 46 -1.04 2.87 -1.89
C VAL A 46 -2.42 3.53 -1.83
N LEU A 47 -2.49 4.82 -2.17
CA LEU A 47 -3.69 5.65 -2.05
C LEU A 47 -4.28 5.91 -3.45
N PHE A 48 -5.31 5.15 -3.82
CA PHE A 48 -5.96 5.27 -5.12
C PHE A 48 -7.41 4.74 -5.07
N PRO A 49 -8.39 5.36 -5.75
CA PRO A 49 -8.26 6.49 -6.69
C PRO A 49 -8.32 7.89 -6.05
N ILE A 50 -8.34 7.97 -4.71
CA ILE A 50 -8.40 9.25 -4.00
C ILE A 50 -7.37 9.30 -2.87
N VAL A 51 -7.03 10.51 -2.44
CA VAL A 51 -6.25 10.78 -1.23
C VAL A 51 -7.14 11.43 -0.19
N GLY A 52 -7.02 11.02 1.08
CA GLY A 52 -7.82 11.56 2.18
C GLY A 52 -9.20 10.92 2.26
N LYS A 53 -10.21 11.67 2.73
CA LYS A 53 -11.58 11.16 2.90
C LYS A 53 -12.55 12.05 2.13
N LEU A 54 -13.57 11.44 1.55
CA LEU A 54 -14.71 12.17 0.99
C LEU A 54 -15.63 12.65 2.12
N LYS A 55 -16.22 13.83 1.93
CA LYS A 55 -17.28 14.30 2.82
C LYS A 55 -18.42 13.28 2.81
N ASN A 56 -18.83 12.83 4.00
CA ASN A 56 -19.85 11.79 4.18
C ASN A 56 -19.54 10.45 3.48
N GLY A 57 -18.28 10.18 3.10
CA GLY A 57 -17.90 8.92 2.46
C GLY A 57 -18.39 8.74 1.01
N GLN A 58 -18.87 9.81 0.36
CA GLN A 58 -19.48 9.71 -0.97
C GLN A 58 -19.08 10.83 -1.92
N TYR A 59 -19.25 10.58 -3.22
CA TYR A 59 -19.13 11.57 -4.29
C TYR A 59 -20.26 11.39 -5.30
N HIS A 60 -20.46 12.40 -6.17
CA HIS A 60 -21.48 12.39 -7.21
C HIS A 60 -20.80 12.42 -8.59
N TYR A 61 -21.28 11.58 -9.50
CA TYR A 61 -20.80 11.54 -10.89
C TYR A 61 -21.93 11.05 -11.79
N ASN A 62 -22.19 11.74 -12.91
CA ASN A 62 -23.26 11.42 -13.86
C ASN A 62 -24.61 11.13 -13.19
N GLU A 63 -25.07 12.05 -12.34
CA GLU A 63 -26.34 11.96 -11.60
C GLU A 63 -26.46 10.77 -10.62
N GLN A 64 -25.37 10.02 -10.43
CA GLN A 64 -25.29 8.90 -9.49
C GLN A 64 -24.42 9.25 -8.29
N THR A 65 -24.79 8.69 -7.14
CA THR A 65 -24.01 8.78 -5.90
C THR A 65 -23.22 7.49 -5.70
N TYR A 66 -21.93 7.63 -5.41
CA TYR A 66 -21.03 6.51 -5.16
C TYR A 66 -20.41 6.62 -3.78
N GLN A 67 -20.26 5.48 -3.11
CA GLN A 67 -19.59 5.37 -1.82
C GLN A 67 -18.12 5.02 -2.03
N MET A 68 -17.22 5.63 -1.26
CA MET A 68 -15.80 5.29 -1.28
C MET A 68 -15.16 5.53 0.08
N GLY A 69 -14.43 4.52 0.56
CA GLY A 69 -13.64 4.63 1.78
C GLY A 69 -12.50 5.65 1.67
N GLY A 70 -11.95 6.04 2.82
CA GLY A 70 -10.77 6.90 2.86
C GLY A 70 -9.61 6.29 2.07
N HIS A 71 -8.86 7.13 1.38
CA HIS A 71 -7.70 6.79 0.56
C HIS A 71 -7.99 5.79 -0.58
N GLY A 72 -9.26 5.70 -1.00
CA GLY A 72 -9.70 4.79 -2.03
C GLY A 72 -9.60 3.32 -1.62
N PHE A 73 -9.45 2.44 -2.60
CA PHE A 73 -9.56 0.98 -2.43
C PHE A 73 -8.30 0.22 -2.83
N ALA A 74 -7.31 0.83 -3.49
CA ALA A 74 -6.14 0.10 -4.01
C ALA A 74 -5.42 -0.74 -2.93
N ARG A 75 -5.12 -0.16 -1.77
CA ARG A 75 -4.48 -0.86 -0.62
C ARG A 75 -5.25 -2.07 -0.05
N ASP A 76 -6.47 -2.31 -0.52
CA ASP A 76 -7.36 -3.38 -0.05
C ASP A 76 -7.66 -4.39 -1.18
N ASN A 77 -6.86 -4.40 -2.24
CA ASN A 77 -6.98 -5.31 -3.38
C ASN A 77 -5.65 -6.01 -3.67
N ASP A 78 -5.70 -7.23 -4.21
CA ASP A 78 -4.51 -7.92 -4.72
C ASP A 78 -4.04 -7.32 -6.05
N PHE A 79 -2.73 -7.12 -6.16
CA PHE A 79 -2.06 -6.73 -7.40
C PHE A 79 -1.37 -7.92 -8.06
N GLU A 80 -1.44 -7.96 -9.39
CA GLU A 80 -0.71 -8.92 -10.21
C GLU A 80 0.72 -8.43 -10.46
N LEU A 81 1.70 -9.30 -10.23
CA LEU A 81 3.08 -9.02 -10.60
C LEU A 81 3.25 -9.15 -12.12
N ILE A 82 3.45 -8.03 -12.79
CA ILE A 82 3.65 -7.99 -14.25
C ILE A 82 5.09 -8.34 -14.68
N LYS A 83 6.08 -8.00 -13.85
CA LYS A 83 7.51 -8.16 -14.16
C LYS A 83 8.34 -8.09 -12.90
N LYS A 84 9.36 -8.94 -12.82
CA LYS A 84 10.46 -8.86 -11.87
C LYS A 84 11.77 -9.13 -12.62
N SER A 85 12.80 -8.34 -12.34
CA SER A 85 14.17 -8.66 -12.75
C SER A 85 14.95 -9.20 -11.56
N ASP A 86 16.05 -9.87 -11.84
CA ASP A 86 17.06 -10.22 -10.87
C ASP A 86 17.85 -8.98 -10.41
#